data_AF-A0AA37LQG4-F1
#
_entry.id   AF-A0AA37LQG4-F1
#
_cell.length_a   1.000
_cell.length_b   1.000
_cell.length_c   1.000
_cell.angle_alpha   90.00
_cell.angle_beta   90.00
_cell.angle_gamma   90.00
#
_symmetry.space_group_name_H-M   'P 1'
#
loop_
_entity.id
_entity.type
_entity.pdbx_description
1 polymer ?
#
loop_
_entity_poly.entity_id
_entity_poly.type
_entity_poly.pdbx_seq_one_letter_code
_entity_poly.pdbx_strand_id
1 'polypeptide(L)'
;MKLTVICTIVALAITSAEACAKYKYCWCERDNFEYQGKVQDNIAWDEDTVKACVDPGTVGYYGQNFKECYRYKKSFFALIPSKAIDNCDWRNKCISVGASTGYCREKI
;
A
#
# COMPACT_ATOMS: atom_id res chain seq x y z
N MET A 1 -46.15 2.97 -5.28
CA MET A 1 -44.84 3.67 -5.29
C MET A 1 -43.79 2.75 -4.67
N LYS A 2 -42.69 2.55 -5.41
CA LYS A 2 -41.30 2.37 -4.95
C LYS A 2 -41.07 1.41 -3.76
N LEU A 3 -40.75 0.15 -4.08
CA LEU A 3 -39.95 -0.70 -3.20
C LEU A 3 -38.57 -0.89 -3.84
N THR A 4 -37.67 -0.04 -3.36
CA THR A 4 -36.27 -0.37 -3.02
C THR A 4 -35.40 -1.02 -4.10
N VAL A 5 -34.87 -0.13 -4.94
CA VAL A 5 -33.57 -0.23 -5.60
C VAL A 5 -32.46 -0.22 -4.54
N ILE A 6 -32.09 -1.35 -3.92
CA ILE A 6 -30.82 -1.45 -3.17
C ILE A 6 -30.31 -2.92 -3.17
N CYS A 7 -29.84 -3.45 -4.30
CA CYS A 7 -29.14 -4.75 -4.34
C CYS A 7 -27.84 -4.69 -5.15
N THR A 8 -27.10 -3.59 -5.09
CA THR A 8 -25.83 -3.44 -5.84
C THR A 8 -24.75 -2.73 -5.03
N ILE A 9 -24.50 -3.14 -3.79
CA ILE A 9 -23.31 -2.66 -3.05
C ILE A 9 -22.75 -3.71 -2.09
N VAL A 10 -22.53 -4.95 -2.54
CA VAL A 10 -21.70 -5.90 -1.75
C VAL A 10 -20.84 -6.75 -2.69
N ALA A 11 -20.13 -6.10 -3.62
CA ALA A 11 -19.11 -6.77 -4.42
C ALA A 11 -17.71 -6.16 -4.22
N LEU A 12 -17.57 -5.13 -3.39
CA LEU A 12 -16.30 -4.42 -3.15
C LEU A 12 -15.75 -4.62 -1.73
N ALA A 13 -16.01 -5.78 -1.13
CA ALA A 13 -15.48 -6.14 0.19
C ALA A 13 -14.81 -7.52 0.22
N ILE A 14 -14.60 -8.15 -0.94
CA ILE A 14 -14.06 -9.53 -1.03
C ILE A 14 -12.51 -9.54 -1.11
N THR A 15 -11.83 -8.40 -1.19
CA THR A 15 -10.35 -8.38 -1.26
C THR A 15 -9.64 -7.88 0.01
N SER A 16 -10.36 -7.42 1.04
CA SER A 16 -9.75 -6.86 2.26
C SER A 16 -9.58 -7.86 3.41
N ALA A 17 -9.84 -9.15 3.18
CA ALA A 17 -9.65 -10.21 4.17
C ALA A 17 -8.35 -11.01 3.97
N GLU A 18 -7.33 -10.42 3.36
CA GLU A 18 -5.96 -10.87 3.65
C GLU A 18 -5.67 -10.47 5.09
N ALA A 19 -5.73 -11.43 6.02
CA ALA A 19 -5.33 -11.23 7.40
C ALA A 19 -3.99 -10.46 7.42
N CYS A 20 -3.96 -9.31 8.09
CA CYS A 20 -2.80 -8.42 8.11
C CYS A 20 -1.54 -9.23 8.39
N ALA A 21 -0.57 -9.10 7.50
CA ALA A 21 0.63 -9.92 7.49
C ALA A 21 1.86 -9.03 7.33
N LYS A 22 3.00 -9.57 7.73
CA LYS A 22 4.27 -8.88 7.69
C LYS A 22 5.00 -9.21 6.39
N TYR A 23 5.50 -8.19 5.71
CA TYR A 23 6.15 -8.26 4.41
C TYR A 23 7.47 -7.50 4.41
N LYS A 24 8.38 -7.79 3.48
CA LYS A 24 9.67 -7.07 3.44
C LYS A 24 9.64 -5.80 2.60
N TYR A 25 8.80 -5.76 1.58
CA TYR A 25 8.79 -4.69 0.58
C TYR A 25 7.37 -4.24 0.33
N CYS A 26 7.12 -2.93 0.35
CA CYS A 26 5.81 -2.38 0.05
C CYS A 26 5.89 -1.08 -0.76
N TRP A 27 4.87 -0.78 -1.57
CA TRP A 27 4.75 0.45 -2.35
C TRP A 27 3.30 0.95 -2.33
N CYS A 28 3.10 2.21 -2.71
CA CYS A 28 1.78 2.82 -2.84
C CYS A 28 1.34 2.84 -4.29
N GLU A 29 0.04 2.69 -4.52
CA GLU A 29 -0.56 2.73 -5.85
C GLU A 29 -1.69 3.75 -5.94
N ARG A 30 -1.83 4.34 -7.12
CA ARG A 30 -2.92 5.26 -7.47
C ARG A 30 -3.82 4.63 -8.51
N ASP A 31 -5.11 4.80 -8.25
CA ASP A 31 -6.20 4.48 -9.15
C ASP A 31 -6.70 5.75 -9.82
N ASN A 32 -7.33 5.61 -10.99
CA ASN A 32 -7.91 6.70 -11.77
C ASN A 32 -6.92 7.85 -12.04
N PHE A 33 -5.64 7.52 -12.28
CA PHE A 33 -4.60 8.51 -12.56
C PHE A 33 -4.34 8.61 -14.06
N GLU A 34 -4.29 9.84 -14.59
CA GLU A 34 -3.97 10.07 -16.00
C GLU A 34 -2.46 9.93 -16.22
N TYR A 35 -2.04 8.80 -16.79
CA TYR A 35 -0.66 8.52 -17.15
C TYR A 35 -0.56 8.28 -18.65
N GLN A 36 0.29 9.05 -19.33
CA GLN A 36 0.47 9.02 -20.80
C GLN A 36 -0.85 9.23 -21.59
N GLY A 37 -1.73 10.11 -21.11
CA GLY A 37 -2.99 10.45 -21.79
C GLY A 37 -4.08 9.39 -21.69
N LYS A 38 -3.92 8.41 -20.79
CA LYS A 38 -4.96 7.43 -20.45
C LYS A 38 -5.14 7.39 -18.94
N VAL A 39 -6.40 7.30 -18.51
CA VAL A 39 -6.73 6.97 -17.12
C VAL A 39 -6.36 5.52 -16.89
N GLN A 40 -5.52 5.28 -15.90
CA GLN A 40 -5.05 3.95 -15.52
C GLN A 40 -5.22 3.75 -14.02
N ASP A 41 -5.41 2.49 -13.64
CA ASP A 41 -5.55 2.05 -12.26
C ASP A 41 -4.31 1.25 -11.84
N ASN A 42 -4.11 1.08 -10.53
CA ASN A 42 -3.01 0.31 -9.93
C ASN A 42 -1.62 0.79 -10.40
N ILE A 43 -1.43 2.11 -10.52
CA ILE A 43 -0.15 2.69 -10.91
C ILE A 43 0.72 2.92 -9.68
N ALA A 44 1.87 2.24 -9.62
CA ALA A 44 2.88 2.48 -8.59
C ALA A 44 3.32 3.95 -8.59
N TRP A 45 3.20 4.60 -7.44
CA TRP A 45 3.49 6.03 -7.31
C TRP A 45 4.65 6.29 -6.35
N ASP A 46 5.79 6.62 -6.93
CA ASP A 46 7.06 6.83 -6.23
C ASP A 46 6.99 7.91 -5.16
N GLU A 47 6.30 9.02 -5.45
CA GLU A 47 6.20 10.14 -4.50
C GLU A 47 5.42 9.76 -3.25
N ASP A 48 4.30 9.06 -3.41
CA ASP A 48 3.47 8.64 -2.30
C ASP A 48 4.17 7.52 -1.53
N THR A 49 4.85 6.61 -2.23
CA THR A 49 5.69 5.58 -1.61
C THR A 49 6.80 6.19 -0.76
N VAL A 50 7.49 7.22 -1.27
CA VAL A 50 8.52 7.95 -0.50
C VAL A 50 7.91 8.61 0.72
N LYS A 51 6.81 9.36 0.56
CA LYS A 51 6.12 10.07 1.66
C LYS A 51 5.63 9.09 2.73
N ALA A 52 5.02 7.97 2.32
CA ALA A 52 4.55 6.93 3.23
C ALA A 52 5.71 6.27 3.99
N CYS A 53 6.87 6.14 3.34
CA CYS A 53 8.06 5.51 3.91
C CYS A 53 8.90 6.44 4.80
N VAL A 54 8.65 7.76 4.85
CA VAL A 54 9.40 8.69 5.72
C VAL A 54 9.03 8.44 7.18
N ASP A 55 10.02 7.99 7.96
CA ASP A 55 9.98 7.62 9.38
C ASP A 55 8.73 6.80 9.77
N PRO A 56 8.87 5.47 9.86
CA PRO A 56 10.10 4.83 10.30
C PRO A 56 10.90 4.13 9.18
N GLY A 57 10.50 4.27 7.91
CA GLY A 57 11.03 3.43 6.84
C GLY A 57 12.30 3.85 6.12
N THR A 58 12.74 2.99 5.19
CA THR A 58 13.82 3.31 4.25
C THR A 58 13.36 3.00 2.83
N VAL A 59 13.44 4.01 1.98
CA VAL A 59 13.10 3.91 0.55
C VAL A 59 14.22 3.22 -0.18
N GLY A 60 13.87 2.25 -1.00
CA GLY A 60 14.71 1.58 -2.00
C GLY A 60 13.99 1.54 -3.34
N TYR A 61 14.48 0.71 -4.25
CA TYR A 61 13.92 0.54 -5.58
C TYR A 61 13.60 -0.93 -5.83
N TYR A 62 12.44 -1.18 -6.45
CA TYR A 62 12.16 -2.44 -7.12
C TYR A 62 12.83 -2.43 -8.51
N GLY A 63 13.90 -3.20 -8.67
CA GLY A 63 14.67 -3.17 -9.90
C GLY A 63 15.16 -1.75 -10.21
N GLN A 64 14.79 -1.21 -11.39
CA GLN A 64 15.14 0.14 -11.82
C GLN A 64 13.93 1.09 -12.00
N ASN A 65 12.70 0.63 -11.72
CA ASN A 65 11.51 1.27 -12.28
C ASN A 65 10.60 1.97 -11.26
N PHE A 66 10.49 1.47 -10.04
CA PHE A 66 9.63 2.09 -9.01
C PHE A 66 10.25 2.00 -7.62
N LYS A 67 9.91 2.96 -6.77
CA LYS A 67 10.36 3.02 -5.38
C LYS A 67 9.55 2.06 -4.52
N GLU A 68 10.23 1.41 -3.59
CA GLU A 68 9.64 0.56 -2.56
C GLU A 68 10.13 1.00 -1.18
N CYS A 69 9.34 0.75 -0.15
CA CYS A 69 9.77 0.82 1.24
C CYS A 69 10.23 -0.57 1.71
N TYR A 70 11.47 -0.70 2.20
CA TYR A 70 12.05 -2.00 2.61
C TYR A 70 12.44 -2.09 4.10
N ARG A 71 12.18 -1.03 4.86
CA ARG A 71 12.52 -0.96 6.30
C ARG A 71 11.43 -0.16 7.02
N TYR A 72 11.24 -0.41 8.32
CA TYR A 72 10.37 0.32 9.25
C TYR A 72 11.09 0.29 10.63
N LYS A 73 11.62 1.42 11.12
CA LYS A 73 12.17 1.69 12.49
C LYS A 73 11.07 1.48 13.57
N LYS A 74 11.36 1.30 14.86
CA LYS A 74 12.50 0.70 15.56
C LYS A 74 11.98 0.47 16.98
N SER A 75 11.82 -0.77 17.41
CA SER A 75 11.72 -1.05 18.84
C SER A 75 13.12 -0.92 19.45
N PHE A 76 13.22 -0.32 20.63
CA PHE A 76 14.48 -0.18 21.38
C PHE A 76 15.10 -1.54 21.73
N PHE A 77 14.28 -2.60 21.83
CA PHE A 77 14.72 -3.96 22.05
C PHE A 77 14.93 -4.70 20.73
N ALA A 78 16.18 -4.68 20.25
CA ALA A 78 16.62 -5.31 19.01
C ALA A 78 16.86 -6.81 19.20
N LEU A 79 15.82 -7.64 19.06
CA LEU A 79 16.02 -9.11 19.00
C LEU A 79 15.41 -9.85 17.79
N ILE A 80 14.48 -9.29 16.99
CA ILE A 80 13.86 -10.03 15.85
C ILE A 80 13.52 -9.01 14.71
N PRO A 81 13.71 -9.31 13.41
CA PRO A 81 14.29 -8.38 12.44
C PRO A 81 13.35 -7.22 12.04
N SER A 82 13.82 -5.99 12.23
CA SER A 82 13.14 -4.73 11.86
C SER A 82 13.17 -4.48 10.34
N LYS A 83 12.64 -5.44 9.57
CA LYS A 83 12.47 -5.39 8.11
C LYS A 83 11.03 -5.66 7.67
N ALA A 84 10.16 -6.05 8.60
CA ALA A 84 8.80 -6.46 8.30
C ALA A 84 7.83 -5.28 8.41
N ILE A 85 7.06 -5.04 7.34
CA ILE A 85 6.03 -4.04 7.19
C ILE A 85 4.67 -4.74 7.26
N ASP A 86 3.79 -4.28 8.14
CA ASP A 86 2.41 -4.76 8.16
C ASP A 86 1.64 -4.18 6.95
N ASN A 87 1.06 -5.03 6.10
CA ASN A 87 0.39 -4.57 4.89
C ASN A 87 -0.85 -3.70 5.16
N CYS A 88 -1.55 -3.90 6.27
CA CYS A 88 -2.70 -3.09 6.65
C CYS A 88 -2.26 -1.70 7.12
N ASP A 89 -1.23 -1.63 7.98
CA ASP A 89 -0.63 -0.35 8.38
C ASP A 89 -0.11 0.41 7.16
N TRP A 90 0.60 -0.29 6.28
CA TRP A 90 1.12 0.29 5.05
C TRP A 90 0.04 0.85 4.13
N ARG A 91 -1.03 0.10 3.89
CA ARG A 91 -2.17 0.56 3.09
C ARG A 91 -2.76 1.84 3.67
N ASN A 92 -3.00 1.88 4.98
CA ASN A 92 -3.53 3.07 5.65
C ASN A 92 -2.58 4.27 5.54
N LYS A 93 -1.28 4.02 5.65
CA LYS A 93 -0.25 5.05 5.46
C LYS A 93 -0.25 5.59 4.03
N CYS A 94 -0.32 4.73 3.02
CA CYS A 94 -0.43 5.13 1.61
C CYS A 94 -1.67 6.01 1.38
N ILE A 95 -2.82 5.60 1.91
CA ILE A 95 -4.06 6.40 1.82
C ILE A 95 -3.87 7.76 2.50
N SER A 96 -3.21 7.80 3.66
CA SER A 96 -2.97 9.05 4.40
C SER A 96 -2.10 10.07 3.65
N VAL A 97 -1.25 9.62 2.71
CA VAL A 97 -0.39 10.49 1.90
C VAL A 97 -0.96 10.77 0.50
N GLY A 98 -2.17 10.28 0.21
CA GLY A 98 -2.92 10.59 -1.01
C GLY A 98 -2.86 9.52 -2.11
N ALA A 99 -2.43 8.30 -1.80
CA ALA A 99 -2.56 7.15 -2.70
C ALA A 99 -3.92 6.46 -2.55
N SER A 100 -4.30 5.61 -3.50
CA SER A 100 -5.56 4.85 -3.45
C SER A 100 -5.44 3.60 -2.60
N THR A 101 -4.27 2.95 -2.62
CA THR A 101 -3.99 1.75 -1.83
C THR A 101 -2.48 1.55 -1.65
N GLY A 102 -2.10 0.50 -0.93
CA GLY A 102 -0.72 0.05 -0.80
C GLY A 102 -0.61 -1.46 -0.97
N TYR A 103 0.45 -1.90 -1.63
CA TYR A 103 0.75 -3.31 -1.87
C TYR A 103 2.07 -3.70 -1.24
N CYS A 104 2.20 -4.99 -0.91
CA CYS A 104 3.36 -5.55 -0.27
C CYS A 104 3.72 -6.91 -0.88
N ARG A 105 5.01 -7.26 -0.84
CA ARG A 105 5.56 -8.54 -1.30
C ARG A 105 6.61 -9.10 -0.36
N GLU A 106 6.92 -10.38 -0.55
CA GLU A 106 7.78 -11.17 0.33
C GLU A 106 7.27 -11.23 1.78
N LYS A 107 6.18 -11.98 1.97
CA LYS A 107 5.63 -12.30 3.29
C LYS A 107 6.69 -12.98 4.16
N ILE A 108 6.73 -12.62 5.44
CA ILE A 108 7.62 -13.17 6.49
C ILE A 108 6.82 -14.10 7.39
#